data_AF-A0A2G4E7R4-F1
#
_entry.id   AF-A0A2G4E7R4-F1
#
_cell.length_a   1.000
_cell.length_b   1.000
_cell.length_c   1.000
_cell.angle_alpha   90.00
_cell.angle_beta   90.00
_cell.angle_gamma   90.00
#
_symmetry.space_group_name_H-M   'P 1'
#
loop_
_entity.id
_entity.type
_entity.pdbx_description
1 polymer ?
#
loop_
_entity_poly.entity_id
_entity_poly.type
_entity_poly.pdbx_seq_one_letter_code
_entity_poly.pdbx_strand_id
1 'polypeptide(L)'
;MIKFTAYDYTIYGGLKGKLEQIGADTIQDEEKKNTFYVIKLRTDRSHLGTDEHPLLIIPGMVASVDIITGKKTILSYLLKPVLKARAEALHER
;
A
#
# COMPACT_ATOMS: atom_id res chain seq x y z
N MET A 1 5.72 2.03 2.67
CA MET A 1 6.44 3.23 3.13
C MET A 1 5.92 4.42 2.35
N ILE A 2 5.72 5.56 3.00
CA ILE A 2 5.16 6.79 2.41
C ILE A 2 6.31 7.77 2.19
N LYS A 3 6.58 8.13 0.94
CA LYS A 3 7.65 9.06 0.52
C LYS A 3 7.01 10.34 0.01
N PHE A 4 7.39 11.50 0.55
CA PHE A 4 6.83 12.79 0.11
C PHE A 4 7.73 13.39 -0.96
N THR A 5 7.19 13.84 -2.09
CA THR A 5 8.01 14.39 -3.18
C THR A 5 8.60 15.76 -2.86
N ALA A 6 8.02 16.48 -1.89
CA ALA A 6 8.54 17.75 -1.41
C ALA A 6 9.88 17.64 -0.65
N TYR A 7 10.25 16.43 -0.22
CA TYR A 7 11.48 16.17 0.52
C TYR A 7 12.28 15.05 -0.16
N ASP A 8 13.61 15.19 -0.21
CA ASP A 8 14.45 14.12 -0.76
C ASP A 8 14.39 12.89 0.17
N TYR A 9 13.68 11.85 -0.29
CA TYR A 9 13.49 10.61 0.46
C TYR A 9 14.79 9.82 0.65
N THR A 10 15.84 10.11 -0.13
CA THR A 10 17.16 9.51 0.03
C THR A 10 17.87 10.05 1.27
N ILE A 11 17.60 11.33 1.61
CA ILE A 11 18.19 12.02 2.75
C ILE A 11 17.32 11.83 3.99
N TYR A 12 16.03 12.11 3.88
CA TYR A 12 15.11 12.15 5.03
C TYR A 12 14.32 10.86 5.24
N GLY A 13 14.43 9.91 4.31
CA GLY A 13 13.66 8.67 4.35
C GLY A 13 12.18 8.87 4.01
N GLY A 14 11.36 7.94 4.49
CA GLY A 14 9.91 8.01 4.36
C GLY A 14 9.22 7.64 5.66
N LEU A 15 7.94 7.96 5.76
CA LEU A 15 7.13 7.60 6.91
C LEU A 15 6.63 6.16 6.80
N LYS A 16 6.71 5.45 7.92
CA LYS A 16 5.95 4.22 8.11
C LYS A 16 4.50 4.59 8.37
N GLY A 17 3.61 3.79 7.82
CA GLY A 17 2.19 3.97 7.97
C GLY A 17 1.45 2.67 7.70
N LYS A 18 0.20 2.62 8.18
CA LYS A 18 -0.69 1.47 8.06
C LYS A 18 -1.90 1.86 7.24
N LEU A 19 -2.39 0.92 6.45
CA LEU A 19 -3.65 1.04 5.73
C LEU A 19 -4.80 0.91 6.73
N GLU A 20 -5.61 1.95 6.86
CA GLU A 20 -6.76 1.96 7.76
C GLU A 20 -8.06 1.63 7.04
N GLN A 21 -8.22 2.15 5.83
CA GLN A 21 -9.46 2.01 5.08
C GLN A 21 -9.19 1.94 3.59
N ILE A 22 -9.97 1.10 2.92
CA ILE A 22 -10.13 1.07 1.47
C ILE A 22 -11.57 1.50 1.20
N GLY A 23 -11.75 2.55 0.39
CA GLY A 23 -13.05 3.01 -0.07
C GLY A 23 -13.72 1.97 -0.95
N ALA A 24 -15.03 1.81 -0.81
CA ALA A 24 -15.81 0.91 -1.64
C ALA A 24 -16.02 1.47 -3.05
N ASP A 25 -15.94 2.79 -3.20
CA ASP A 25 -16.15 3.48 -4.45
C ASP A 25 -14.89 3.47 -5.31
N THR A 26 -15.11 3.40 -6.61
CA THR A 26 -14.05 3.46 -7.60
C THR A 26 -14.01 4.81 -8.30
N ILE A 27 -12.80 5.31 -8.54
CA ILE A 27 -12.55 6.49 -9.36
C ILE A 27 -12.05 5.99 -10.72
N GLN A 28 -12.75 6.37 -11.79
CA GLN A 28 -12.31 6.09 -13.15
C GLN A 28 -11.52 7.28 -13.69
N ASP A 29 -10.36 6.99 -14.26
CA ASP A 29 -9.63 7.93 -15.08
C ASP A 29 -10.25 7.93 -16.49
N GLU A 30 -10.82 9.08 -16.89
CA GLU A 30 -11.52 9.25 -18.16
C GLU A 30 -10.61 9.01 -19.38
N GLU A 31 -9.30 9.24 -19.27
CA GLU A 31 -8.36 9.05 -20.38
C GLU A 31 -7.91 7.60 -20.52
N LYS A 32 -7.68 6.90 -19.39
CA LYS A 32 -7.00 5.60 -19.39
C LYS A 32 -7.89 4.40 -19.07
N LYS A 33 -9.19 4.61 -18.80
CA LYS A 33 -10.14 3.57 -18.34
C LYS A 33 -9.62 2.75 -17.15
N ASN A 34 -8.69 3.31 -16.37
CA ASN A 34 -8.17 2.67 -15.18
C ASN A 34 -9.10 2.99 -14.02
N THR A 35 -9.38 1.96 -13.23
CA THR A 35 -10.27 2.04 -12.08
C THR A 35 -9.42 1.97 -10.82
N PHE A 36 -9.52 3.00 -9.98
CA PHE A 36 -8.76 3.12 -8.74
C PHE A 36 -9.68 3.09 -7.54
N TYR A 37 -9.19 2.52 -6.43
CA TYR A 37 -9.86 2.61 -5.13
C TYR A 37 -9.16 3.66 -4.27
N VAL A 38 -9.94 4.50 -3.59
CA VAL A 38 -9.39 5.46 -2.64
C VAL A 38 -8.97 4.72 -1.38
N ILE A 39 -7.76 4.98 -0.90
CA ILE A 39 -7.27 4.41 0.36
C ILE A 39 -6.94 5.50 1.37
N LYS A 40 -7.16 5.22 2.65
CA LYS A 40 -6.71 6.07 3.76
C LYS A 40 -5.60 5.36 4.52
N LEU A 41 -4.49 6.06 4.65
CA LEU A 41 -3.28 5.59 5.32
C LEU A 41 -3.04 6.46 6.55
N ARG A 42 -2.72 5.84 7.68
CA ARG A 42 -2.26 6.54 8.88
C ARG A 42 -0.75 6.42 8.99
N THR A 43 -0.06 7.55 9.05
CA THR A 43 1.37 7.61 9.37
C THR A 43 1.59 7.52 10.86
N ASP A 44 2.73 6.97 11.29
CA ASP A 44 3.09 6.92 12.71
C ASP A 44 3.47 8.31 13.26
N ARG A 45 3.89 9.23 12.38
CA ARG A 45 4.30 10.62 12.69
C ARG A 45 3.76 11.60 11.66
N SER A 46 3.75 12.89 11.98
CA SER A 46 3.29 13.99 11.11
C SER A 46 4.42 14.83 10.50
N HIS A 47 5.68 14.48 10.77
CA HIS A 47 6.85 15.16 10.25
C HIS A 47 7.94 14.17 9.85
N LEU A 48 8.79 14.58 8.91
CA LEU A 48 10.07 13.94 8.63
C LEU A 48 11.18 14.63 9.45
N GLY A 49 12.39 14.06 9.43
CA GLY A 49 13.54 14.61 10.16
C GLY A 49 13.60 14.23 11.65
N THR A 50 14.37 15.00 12.41
CA THR A 50 14.52 14.86 13.87
C THR A 50 13.51 15.74 14.60
N ASP A 51 13.30 15.46 15.89
CA ASP A 51 12.38 16.26 16.72
C ASP A 51 12.88 17.71 16.92
N GLU A 52 14.19 17.93 16.81
CA GLU A 52 14.82 19.24 16.89
C GLU A 52 14.62 20.08 15.61
N HIS A 53 14.49 19.43 14.45
CA HIS A 53 14.31 20.06 13.15
C HIS A 53 13.21 19.35 12.34
N PRO A 54 11.93 19.51 12.74
CA PRO A 54 10.83 18.79 12.11
C PRO A 54 10.52 19.36 10.73
N LEU A 55 10.48 18.47 9.74
CA LEU A 55 9.98 18.75 8.40
C LEU A 55 8.50 18.45 8.34
N LEU A 56 7.67 19.49 8.54
CA LEU A 56 6.22 19.37 8.64
C LEU A 56 5.59 18.96 7.31
N ILE A 57 4.65 18.02 7.37
CA ILE A 57 3.87 17.59 6.22
C ILE A 57 2.55 18.36 6.22
N ILE A 58 2.25 19.03 5.11
CA ILE A 58 1.07 19.90 4.94
C ILE A 58 0.12 19.26 3.90
N PRO A 59 -1.20 19.41 4.04
CA PRO A 59 -2.15 18.97 3.01
C PRO A 59 -1.82 19.54 1.62
N GLY A 60 -2.05 18.75 0.58
CA GLY A 60 -1.74 19.11 -0.81
C GLY A 60 -0.37 18.62 -1.28
N MET A 61 0.49 18.11 -0.40
CA MET A 61 1.72 17.45 -0.80
C MET A 61 1.43 16.14 -1.54
N VAL A 62 2.18 15.91 -2.63
CA VAL A 62 2.16 14.64 -3.36
C VAL A 62 3.08 13.65 -2.64
N ALA A 63 2.61 12.41 -2.51
CA ALA A 63 3.37 11.34 -1.90
C ALA A 63 3.28 10.05 -2.72
N SER A 64 4.40 9.34 -2.80
CA SER A 64 4.50 7.99 -3.36
C SER A 64 4.45 6.98 -2.24
N VAL A 65 3.52 6.02 -2.31
CA VAL A 65 3.31 5.02 -1.27
C VAL A 65 3.57 3.62 -1.77
N ASP A 66 4.51 2.94 -1.12
CA ASP A 66 4.76 1.52 -1.34
C ASP A 66 3.94 0.68 -0.35
N ILE A 67 2.98 -0.09 -0.85
CA ILE A 67 2.07 -0.93 -0.03
C ILE A 67 2.45 -2.40 -0.20
N ILE A 68 2.74 -3.06 0.92
CA ILE A 68 3.00 -4.51 0.94
C ILE A 68 1.65 -5.21 1.16
N THR A 69 1.11 -5.84 0.12
CA THR A 69 -0.24 -6.46 0.12
C THR A 69 -0.27 -7.92 0.59
N GLY A 70 0.87 -8.48 1.02
CA GLY A 70 0.93 -9.82 1.61
C GLY A 70 2.35 -10.36 1.71
N LYS A 71 2.48 -11.52 2.36
CA LYS A 71 3.72 -12.31 2.41
C LYS A 71 3.42 -13.69 1.83
N LYS A 72 4.05 -14.04 0.70
CA LYS A 72 3.98 -15.39 0.14
C LYS A 72 5.28 -16.11 0.43
N THR A 73 5.20 -17.30 1.01
CA THR A 73 6.35 -18.18 1.21
C THR A 73 6.56 -19.05 -0.03
N ILE A 74 7.77 -19.56 -0.25
CA ILE A 74 8.03 -20.52 -1.34
C ILE A 74 7.13 -21.76 -1.18
N LEU A 75 6.94 -22.21 0.08
CA LEU A 75 6.03 -23.31 0.42
C LEU A 75 4.59 -23.05 -0.05
N SER A 76 4.10 -21.80 0.06
CA SER A 76 2.75 -21.45 -0.43
C SER A 76 2.59 -21.56 -1.95
N TYR A 77 3.68 -21.47 -2.72
CA TYR A 77 3.67 -21.77 -4.15
C TYR A 77 3.64 -23.28 -4.44
N LEU A 78 4.42 -24.06 -3.69
CA LEU A 78 4.47 -25.53 -3.84
C LEU A 78 3.15 -26.21 -3.45
N LEU A 79 2.48 -25.70 -2.40
CA LEU A 79 1.22 -26.25 -1.91
C LEU A 79 -0.01 -25.81 -2.74
N LYS A 80 0.13 -24.79 -3.58
CA LYS A 80 -0.97 -24.25 -4.41
C LYS A 80 -1.67 -25.33 -5.27
N PRO A 81 -0.97 -26.19 -6.03
CA PRO A 81 -1.61 -27.27 -6.80
C PRO A 81 -2.28 -28.33 -5.92
N VAL A 82 -1.71 -28.67 -4.76
CA VAL A 82 -2.28 -29.67 -3.85
C VAL A 82 -3.58 -29.18 -3.23
N LEU A 83 -3.61 -27.91 -2.80
CA LEU A 83 -4.81 -27.27 -2.26
C LEU A 83 -5.89 -27.11 -3.34
N LYS A 84 -5.51 -26.73 -4.56
CA LYS A 84 -6.43 -26.62 -5.70
C LYS A 84 -7.03 -27.98 -6.06
N ALA A 85 -6.22 -29.02 -6.15
CA ALA A 85 -6.68 -30.37 -6.45
C ALA A 85 -7.63 -30.92 -5.37
N ARG A 86 -7.37 -30.64 -4.08
CA ARG A 86 -8.29 -31.04 -3.00
C ARG A 86 -9.61 -30.25 -3.00
N ALA A 87 -9.57 -28.97 -3.34
CA ALA A 87 -10.78 -28.15 -3.43
C ALA A 87 -11.65 -28.56 -4.63
N GLU A 88 -11.04 -28.83 -5.79
CA GLU A 88 -11.75 -29.30 -6.98
C GLU A 88 -12.25 -30.75 -6.83
N ALA A 89 -11.52 -31.63 -6.13
CA ALA A 89 -11.96 -33.01 -5.86
C ALA A 89 -13.19 -33.13 -4.94
N LEU A 90 -13.57 -32.06 -4.24
CA LEU A 90 -14.78 -31.99 -3.41
C LEU A 90 -15.94 -31.27 -4.10
N HIS A 91 -15.73 -30.77 -5.32
CA HIS A 91 -16.73 -30.08 -6.13
C HIS A 91 -16.76 -30.70 -7.54
N GLU A 92 -17.47 -31.82 -7.69
CA GLU A 92 -17.93 -32.29 -9.00
C GLU A 92 -19.43 -32.60 -8.96
N ARG A 93 -20.14 -31.97 -9.92
CA ARG A 93 -21.59 -31.89 -10.23
C ARG A 93 -22.38 -30.78 -9.54
#